data_AF-F2L2R5-F1
#
_entry.id   AF-F2L2R5-F1
#
_cell.length_a   1.000
_cell.length_b   1.000
_cell.length_c   1.000
_cell.angle_alpha   90.00
_cell.angle_beta   90.00
_cell.angle_gamma   90.00
#
_symmetry.space_group_name_H-M   'P 1'
#
loop_
_entity.id
_entity.type
_entity.pdbx_description
1 polymer ?
#
loop_
_entity_poly.entity_id
_entity_poly.type
_entity_poly.pdbx_seq_one_letter_code
_entity_poly.pdbx_strand_id
1 'polypeptide(L)'
;MIAYVDHPDGGPVADKEGLGKVVEEPRLFLSALVFSEAPELLEKAVNTWARVGDQRLAEAIYVYILQLQRGLLDERHLLLRIAELFADMDYVDVLALQRVLMLGIGKTTCDLGAAIFVENPRLSLYGRPYRIPPNNVIAASAKAPLYLVVNKGTRKIIDLDTMCVVPYSPSGRPEDLHPLQALSQAGFAIATRGEPRCLIEDVAVDGGAVAPRGLAKLLALRPCS
;
A
#
# COMPACT_ATOMS: atom_id res chain seq x y z
N MET A 1 12.22 0.93 -15.05
CA MET A 1 11.05 0.12 -14.65
C MET A 1 10.15 1.03 -13.85
N ILE A 2 8.86 1.07 -14.16
CA ILE A 2 7.91 1.98 -13.51
C ILE A 2 6.86 1.26 -12.67
N ALA A 3 6.71 -0.06 -12.84
CA ALA A 3 5.93 -0.93 -11.97
C ALA A 3 6.45 -2.38 -12.03
N TYR A 4 6.01 -3.19 -11.06
CA TYR A 4 6.19 -4.65 -11.04
C TYR A 4 4.86 -5.30 -10.65
N VAL A 5 4.39 -6.30 -11.38
CA VAL A 5 3.13 -6.98 -11.07
C VAL A 5 3.43 -8.32 -10.39
N ASP A 6 3.08 -8.44 -9.12
CA ASP A 6 3.27 -9.66 -8.33
C ASP A 6 2.09 -10.64 -8.53
N HIS A 7 1.98 -11.15 -9.75
CA HIS A 7 0.96 -12.09 -10.18
C HIS A 7 1.59 -13.11 -11.14
N PRO A 8 1.09 -14.37 -11.25
CA PRO A 8 1.65 -15.36 -12.18
C PRO A 8 1.74 -14.88 -13.64
N ASP A 9 0.76 -14.09 -14.08
CA ASP A 9 0.71 -13.47 -15.41
C ASP A 9 1.37 -12.07 -15.46
N GLY A 10 2.04 -11.69 -14.38
CA GLY A 10 2.65 -10.39 -14.18
C GLY A 10 4.15 -10.36 -14.51
N GLY A 11 4.86 -9.43 -13.87
CA GLY A 11 6.28 -9.19 -14.09
C GLY A 11 6.66 -7.71 -14.16
N PRO A 12 7.89 -7.40 -14.60
CA PRO A 12 8.37 -6.03 -14.68
C PRO A 12 7.66 -5.23 -15.78
N VAL A 13 7.30 -3.98 -15.48
CA VAL A 13 6.68 -3.05 -16.41
C VAL A 13 7.64 -1.89 -16.66
N ALA A 14 8.09 -1.74 -17.91
CA ALA A 14 9.15 -0.81 -18.25
C ALA A 14 8.64 0.62 -18.51
N ASP A 15 7.43 0.75 -19.08
CA ASP A 15 6.90 2.00 -19.63
C ASP A 15 5.40 2.18 -19.37
N LYS A 16 4.91 3.37 -19.72
CA LYS A 16 3.53 3.82 -19.50
C LYS A 16 2.51 3.05 -20.34
N GLU A 17 2.90 2.54 -21.51
CA GLU A 17 1.98 1.74 -22.35
C GLU A 17 1.70 0.39 -21.68
N GLY A 18 2.76 -0.29 -21.22
CA GLY A 18 2.63 -1.52 -20.44
C GLY A 18 1.84 -1.30 -19.16
N LEU A 19 2.09 -0.20 -18.45
CA LEU A 19 1.35 0.15 -17.24
C LEU A 19 -0.14 0.42 -17.53
N GLY A 20 -0.45 1.06 -18.66
CA GLY A 20 -1.83 1.25 -19.11
C GLY A 20 -2.58 -0.07 -19.30
N LYS A 21 -1.95 -1.07 -19.92
CA LYS A 21 -2.52 -2.42 -20.07
C LYS A 21 -2.76 -3.11 -18.73
N VAL A 22 -1.81 -2.96 -17.79
CA VAL A 22 -1.93 -3.50 -16.42
C VAL A 22 -3.10 -2.86 -15.67
N VAL A 23 -3.26 -1.53 -15.77
CA VAL A 23 -4.32 -0.78 -15.09
C VAL A 23 -5.72 -1.15 -15.58
N GLU A 24 -5.87 -1.56 -16.84
CA GLU A 24 -7.17 -1.94 -17.42
C GLU A 24 -7.63 -3.35 -17.02
N GLU A 25 -6.69 -4.22 -16.61
CA GLU A 25 -6.92 -5.60 -16.19
C GLU A 25 -6.96 -5.71 -14.65
N PRO A 26 -8.13 -5.92 -14.03
CA PRO A 26 -8.29 -5.75 -12.58
C PRO A 26 -7.34 -6.61 -11.73
N ARG A 27 -7.12 -7.87 -12.11
CA ARG A 27 -6.24 -8.79 -11.34
C ARG A 27 -4.78 -8.35 -11.35
N LEU A 28 -4.31 -7.78 -12.46
CA LEU A 28 -2.95 -7.26 -12.58
C LEU A 28 -2.84 -5.91 -11.89
N PHE A 29 -3.84 -5.03 -12.06
CA PHE A 29 -3.93 -3.74 -11.39
C PHE A 29 -3.84 -3.86 -9.86
N LEU A 30 -4.65 -4.72 -9.24
CA LEU A 30 -4.65 -4.91 -7.78
C LEU A 30 -3.34 -5.52 -7.24
N SER A 31 -2.62 -6.26 -8.08
CA SER A 31 -1.34 -6.92 -7.74
C SER A 31 -0.10 -6.09 -8.12
N ALA A 32 -0.30 -4.90 -8.70
CA ALA A 32 0.80 -4.06 -9.17
C ALA A 32 1.48 -3.31 -8.02
N LEU A 33 2.81 -3.29 -8.00
CA LEU A 33 3.64 -2.37 -7.25
C LEU A 33 4.04 -1.24 -8.20
N VAL A 34 3.42 -0.08 -8.06
CA VAL A 34 3.69 1.08 -8.92
C VAL A 34 4.79 1.92 -8.27
N PHE A 35 5.83 2.25 -9.03
CA PHE A 35 7.00 3.00 -8.55
C PHE A 35 7.03 4.45 -9.02
N SER A 36 6.15 4.81 -9.97
CA SER A 36 6.17 6.12 -10.60
C SER A 36 4.76 6.66 -10.78
N GLU A 37 4.64 7.97 -10.61
CA GLU A 37 3.43 8.71 -10.91
C GLU A 37 3.15 8.68 -12.42
N ALA A 38 1.87 8.49 -12.78
CA ALA A 38 1.39 8.50 -14.15
C ALA A 38 -0.03 9.08 -14.17
N PRO A 39 -0.19 10.40 -13.99
CA PRO A 39 -1.50 11.03 -13.80
C PRO A 39 -2.44 10.82 -14.99
N GLU A 40 -1.89 10.65 -16.20
CA GLU A 40 -2.67 10.34 -17.40
C GLU A 40 -3.38 8.97 -17.36
N LEU A 41 -2.98 8.07 -16.45
CA LEU A 41 -3.62 6.77 -16.24
C LEU A 41 -4.63 6.79 -15.08
N LEU A 42 -4.75 7.92 -14.36
CA LEU A 42 -5.60 8.03 -13.17
C LEU A 42 -7.05 7.67 -13.46
N GLU A 43 -7.64 8.23 -14.52
CA GLU A 43 -9.04 7.94 -14.88
C GLU A 43 -9.26 6.46 -15.21
N LYS A 44 -8.30 5.82 -15.90
CA LYS A 44 -8.37 4.38 -16.19
C LYS A 44 -8.32 3.57 -14.90
N ALA A 45 -7.45 3.92 -13.97
CA ALA A 45 -7.31 3.24 -12.69
C ALA A 45 -8.57 3.37 -11.82
N VAL A 46 -9.16 4.57 -11.76
CA VAL A 46 -10.42 4.83 -11.06
C VAL A 46 -11.56 4.05 -11.71
N ASN A 47 -11.65 4.03 -13.03
CA ASN A 47 -12.65 3.23 -13.75
C ASN A 47 -12.48 1.73 -13.50
N THR A 48 -11.25 1.23 -13.43
CA THR A 48 -11.00 -0.16 -13.05
C THR A 48 -11.41 -0.43 -11.61
N TRP A 49 -11.05 0.43 -10.65
CA TRP A 49 -11.50 0.31 -9.27
C TRP A 49 -13.03 0.27 -9.18
N ALA A 50 -13.74 1.21 -9.79
CA ALA A 50 -15.20 1.28 -9.75
C ALA A 50 -15.90 0.01 -10.30
N ARG A 51 -15.24 -0.79 -11.14
CA ARG A 51 -15.77 -2.07 -11.65
C ARG A 51 -15.60 -3.24 -10.67
N VAL A 52 -14.61 -3.20 -9.79
CA VAL A 52 -14.25 -4.32 -8.90
C VAL A 52 -14.43 -4.04 -7.42
N GLY A 53 -14.46 -2.77 -7.02
CA GLY A 53 -14.73 -2.32 -5.66
C GLY A 53 -15.94 -1.39 -5.60
N ASP A 54 -16.00 -0.54 -4.58
CA ASP A 54 -17.10 0.40 -4.40
C ASP A 54 -16.92 1.64 -5.29
N GLN A 55 -17.82 1.80 -6.27
CA GLN A 55 -17.82 2.92 -7.20
C GLN A 55 -17.85 4.28 -6.49
N ARG A 56 -18.59 4.42 -5.39
CA ARG A 56 -18.70 5.72 -4.69
C ARG A 56 -17.37 6.12 -4.07
N LEU A 57 -16.63 5.14 -3.54
CA LEU A 57 -15.31 5.37 -2.97
C LEU A 57 -14.30 5.75 -4.06
N ALA A 58 -14.31 5.04 -5.18
CA ALA A 58 -13.44 5.34 -6.32
C ALA A 58 -13.66 6.76 -6.86
N GLU A 59 -14.91 7.16 -7.06
CA GLU A 59 -15.27 8.51 -7.53
C GLU A 59 -14.90 9.60 -6.51
N ALA A 60 -15.15 9.38 -5.22
CA ALA A 60 -14.81 10.34 -4.17
C ALA A 60 -13.29 10.56 -4.09
N ILE A 61 -12.51 9.49 -4.10
CA ILE A 61 -11.05 9.57 -4.09
C ILE A 61 -10.51 10.25 -5.34
N TYR A 62 -11.08 9.96 -6.52
CA TYR A 62 -10.71 10.66 -7.76
C TYR A 62 -10.87 12.16 -7.61
N VAL A 63 -12.01 12.63 -7.09
CA VAL A 63 -12.26 14.05 -6.85
C VAL A 63 -11.25 14.64 -5.87
N TYR A 64 -10.94 13.95 -4.77
CA TYR A 64 -9.96 14.46 -3.80
C TYR A 64 -8.54 14.53 -4.36
N ILE A 65 -8.14 13.58 -5.19
CA ILE A 65 -6.86 13.64 -5.92
C ILE A 65 -6.83 14.86 -6.85
N LEU A 66 -7.89 15.10 -7.62
CA LEU A 66 -7.97 16.28 -8.49
C LEU A 66 -7.94 17.59 -7.69
N GLN A 67 -8.59 17.64 -6.53
CA GLN A 67 -8.55 18.80 -5.64
C GLN A 67 -7.13 19.05 -5.12
N LEU A 68 -6.40 18.01 -4.74
CA LEU A 68 -5.00 18.10 -4.33
C LEU A 68 -4.11 18.62 -5.48
N GLN A 69 -4.24 18.03 -6.67
CA GLN A 69 -3.48 18.46 -7.86
C GLN A 69 -3.75 19.92 -8.24
N ARG A 70 -4.95 20.43 -7.95
CA ARG A 70 -5.33 21.84 -8.17
C ARG A 70 -4.99 22.77 -7.02
N GLY A 71 -4.40 22.26 -5.93
CA GLY A 71 -4.06 23.04 -4.73
C GLY A 71 -5.28 23.51 -3.92
N LEU A 72 -6.45 22.91 -4.13
CA LEU A 72 -7.68 23.20 -3.36
C LEU A 72 -7.72 22.44 -2.02
N LEU A 73 -6.84 21.45 -1.89
CA LEU A 73 -6.73 20.53 -0.77
C LEU A 73 -5.24 20.19 -0.62
N ASP A 74 -4.76 19.99 0.61
CA ASP A 74 -3.39 19.53 0.87
C ASP A 74 -3.34 18.04 1.25
N GLU A 75 -2.13 17.49 1.38
CA GLU A 75 -1.91 16.08 1.68
C GLU A 75 -2.52 15.64 3.01
N ARG A 76 -2.51 16.51 4.02
CA ARG A 76 -3.09 16.21 5.33
C ARG A 76 -4.61 16.12 5.23
N HIS A 77 -5.22 17.06 4.51
CA HIS A 77 -6.64 17.03 4.23
C HIS A 77 -7.04 15.82 3.37
N LEU A 78 -6.20 15.39 2.42
CA LEU A 78 -6.43 14.15 1.65
C LEU A 78 -6.51 12.94 2.58
N LEU A 79 -5.56 12.80 3.49
CA LEU A 79 -5.56 11.69 4.44
C LEU A 79 -6.80 11.71 5.35
N LEU A 80 -7.24 12.90 5.79
CA LEU A 80 -8.48 13.02 6.58
C LEU A 80 -9.70 12.56 5.78
N ARG A 81 -9.81 12.94 4.50
CA ARG A 81 -10.89 12.46 3.62
C ARG A 81 -10.86 10.95 3.40
N ILE A 82 -9.66 10.37 3.24
CA ILE A 82 -9.49 8.92 3.17
C ILE A 82 -9.97 8.27 4.46
N ALA A 83 -9.60 8.81 5.63
CA ALA A 83 -10.00 8.28 6.93
C ALA A 83 -11.53 8.33 7.14
N GLU A 84 -12.20 9.38 6.68
CA GLU A 84 -13.66 9.50 6.70
C GLU A 84 -14.36 8.41 5.87
N LEU A 85 -13.80 8.09 4.70
CA LEU A 85 -14.31 7.05 3.80
C LEU A 85 -13.91 5.62 4.21
N PHE A 86 -12.92 5.48 5.08
CA PHE A 86 -12.28 4.19 5.36
C PHE A 86 -13.22 3.14 5.98
N ALA A 87 -14.25 3.58 6.70
CA ALA A 87 -15.25 2.70 7.30
C ALA A 87 -15.97 1.83 6.26
N ASP A 88 -16.09 2.33 5.02
CA ASP A 88 -16.81 1.67 3.93
C ASP A 88 -15.90 0.89 2.98
N MET A 89 -14.58 0.89 3.20
CA MET A 89 -13.61 0.19 2.33
C MET A 89 -13.52 -1.29 2.66
N ASP A 90 -13.46 -2.16 1.65
CA ASP A 90 -13.05 -3.55 1.80
C ASP A 90 -11.61 -3.80 1.34
N TYR A 91 -11.20 -5.07 1.23
CA TYR A 91 -9.85 -5.47 0.80
C TYR A 91 -9.50 -4.99 -0.61
N VAL A 92 -10.47 -5.05 -1.53
CA VAL A 92 -10.27 -4.63 -2.92
C VAL A 92 -10.11 -3.12 -2.98
N ASP A 93 -10.93 -2.41 -2.22
CA ASP A 93 -10.88 -0.94 -2.15
C ASP A 93 -9.55 -0.42 -1.64
N VAL A 94 -9.01 -1.00 -0.54
CA VAL A 94 -7.73 -0.52 -0.01
C VAL A 94 -6.56 -0.84 -0.94
N LEU A 95 -6.59 -1.97 -1.65
CA LEU A 95 -5.57 -2.29 -2.65
C LEU A 95 -5.63 -1.30 -3.81
N ALA A 96 -6.81 -1.05 -4.36
CA ALA A 96 -7.04 -0.13 -5.47
C ALA A 96 -6.68 1.32 -5.09
N LEU A 97 -7.05 1.76 -3.88
CA LEU A 97 -6.72 3.07 -3.33
C LEU A 97 -5.21 3.35 -3.43
N GLN A 98 -4.35 2.41 -3.01
CA GLN A 98 -2.91 2.65 -3.02
C GLN A 98 -2.37 2.83 -4.45
N ARG A 99 -2.89 2.07 -5.42
CA ARG A 99 -2.48 2.20 -6.83
C ARG A 99 -2.97 3.50 -7.43
N VAL A 100 -4.22 3.88 -7.15
CA VAL A 100 -4.81 5.14 -7.62
C VAL A 100 -4.07 6.34 -7.03
N LEU A 101 -3.74 6.34 -5.74
CA LEU A 101 -2.93 7.39 -5.13
C LEU A 101 -1.52 7.44 -5.75
N MET A 102 -0.87 6.29 -5.92
CA MET A 102 0.48 6.27 -6.50
C MET A 102 0.48 6.77 -7.95
N LEU A 103 -0.48 6.35 -8.77
CA LEU A 103 -0.60 6.81 -10.15
C LEU A 103 -0.94 8.30 -10.23
N GLY A 104 -1.85 8.77 -9.36
CA GLY A 104 -2.35 10.14 -9.42
C GLY A 104 -1.41 11.19 -8.80
N ILE A 105 -0.71 10.85 -7.72
CA ILE A 105 0.07 11.81 -6.93
C ILE A 105 1.44 11.29 -6.48
N GLY A 106 1.86 10.11 -6.97
CA GLY A 106 3.16 9.53 -6.66
C GLY A 106 3.34 9.15 -5.19
N LYS A 107 2.25 8.95 -4.44
CA LYS A 107 2.25 8.65 -3.00
C LYS A 107 1.25 7.55 -2.66
N THR A 108 1.52 6.79 -1.61
CA THR A 108 0.51 5.96 -0.92
C THR A 108 0.05 6.62 0.37
N THR A 109 -0.89 6.00 1.09
CA THR A 109 -1.25 6.47 2.44
C THR A 109 -0.04 6.52 3.37
N CYS A 110 0.95 5.63 3.19
CA CYS A 110 2.13 5.58 4.04
C CYS A 110 2.94 6.87 3.94
N ASP A 111 3.09 7.40 2.72
CA ASP A 111 3.77 8.66 2.46
C ASP A 111 2.95 9.88 2.91
N LEU A 112 1.62 9.73 3.05
CA LEU A 112 0.71 10.72 3.64
C LEU A 112 0.70 10.68 5.18
N GLY A 113 1.28 9.65 5.80
CA GLY A 113 1.39 9.52 7.26
C GLY A 113 0.51 8.43 7.89
N ALA A 114 -0.05 7.50 7.12
CA ALA A 114 -0.81 6.37 7.64
C ALA A 114 -0.57 5.04 6.90
N ALA A 115 -0.40 3.96 7.64
CA ALA A 115 -0.29 2.61 7.08
C ALA A 115 -1.64 1.90 7.17
N ILE A 116 -1.96 1.04 6.19
CA ILE A 116 -3.15 0.18 6.26
C ILE A 116 -2.72 -1.19 6.75
N PHE A 117 -3.27 -1.62 7.87
CA PHE A 117 -3.04 -2.93 8.46
C PHE A 117 -4.24 -3.82 8.16
N VAL A 118 -3.99 -4.98 7.57
CA VAL A 118 -5.00 -5.92 7.10
C VAL A 118 -4.82 -7.25 7.82
N GLU A 119 -5.79 -7.69 8.62
CA GLU A 119 -5.68 -8.97 9.32
C GLU A 119 -5.41 -10.10 8.32
N ASN A 120 -4.32 -10.84 8.53
CA ASN A 120 -3.94 -11.91 7.62
C ASN A 120 -4.97 -13.04 7.70
N PRO A 121 -5.71 -13.34 6.61
CA PRO A 121 -6.79 -14.33 6.64
C PRO A 121 -6.28 -15.75 6.96
N ARG A 122 -4.98 -16.04 6.73
CA ARG A 122 -4.38 -17.33 7.12
C ARG A 122 -4.36 -17.53 8.64
N LEU A 123 -4.30 -16.45 9.42
CA LEU A 123 -4.36 -16.50 10.88
C LEU A 123 -5.79 -16.73 11.38
N SER A 124 -6.78 -16.24 10.63
CA SER A 124 -8.21 -16.40 10.93
C SER A 124 -8.76 -17.79 10.55
N LEU A 125 -8.07 -18.56 9.70
CA LEU A 125 -8.48 -19.91 9.28
C LEU A 125 -8.30 -20.99 10.37
N TYR A 126 -7.43 -20.76 11.35
CA TYR A 126 -7.08 -21.74 12.39
C TYR A 126 -7.40 -21.28 13.83
N GLY A 127 -8.06 -20.13 14.00
CA GLY A 127 -8.44 -19.59 15.30
C GLY A 127 -9.56 -18.56 15.18
N ARG A 128 -10.28 -18.30 16.27
CA ARG A 128 -11.27 -17.21 16.31
C ARG A 128 -10.58 -15.91 15.88
N PRO A 129 -11.23 -15.05 15.06
CA PRO A 129 -10.61 -13.79 14.63
C PRO A 129 -10.25 -12.98 15.88
N TYR A 130 -8.94 -12.81 16.10
CA TYR A 130 -8.44 -11.96 17.16
C TYR A 130 -8.63 -10.52 16.67
N ARG A 131 -9.78 -9.94 16.96
CA ARG A 131 -10.10 -8.54 16.67
C ARG A 131 -9.41 -7.59 17.65
N ILE A 132 -8.13 -7.83 17.94
CA ILE A 132 -7.31 -6.90 18.71
C ILE A 132 -6.80 -5.88 17.68
N PRO A 133 -7.30 -4.63 17.69
CA PRO A 133 -6.82 -3.62 16.76
C PRO A 133 -5.34 -3.32 17.03
N PRO A 134 -4.57 -2.92 16.01
CA PRO A 134 -3.22 -2.40 16.21
C PRO A 134 -3.24 -1.13 17.07
N ASN A 135 -2.08 -0.75 17.60
CA ASN A 135 -1.94 0.54 18.28
C ASN A 135 -2.06 1.70 17.28
N ASN A 136 -2.51 2.88 17.73
CA ASN A 136 -2.62 4.11 16.92
C ASN A 136 -3.59 4.02 15.72
N VAL A 137 -4.67 3.24 15.82
CA VAL A 137 -5.75 3.26 14.81
C VAL A 137 -6.40 4.64 14.76
N ILE A 138 -6.56 5.19 13.56
CA ILE A 138 -7.32 6.41 13.28
C ILE A 138 -8.66 6.14 12.60
N ALA A 139 -8.76 5.05 11.85
CA ALA A 139 -10.02 4.58 11.27
C ALA A 139 -9.99 3.06 11.10
N ALA A 140 -11.15 2.42 11.14
CA ALA A 140 -11.30 0.98 10.92
C ALA A 140 -12.47 0.73 9.97
N SER A 141 -12.33 -0.29 9.12
CA SER A 141 -13.40 -0.70 8.22
C SER A 141 -14.50 -1.46 8.96
N ALA A 142 -15.75 -1.23 8.56
CA ALA A 142 -16.90 -2.02 8.97
C ALA A 142 -17.12 -3.25 8.07
N LYS A 143 -16.55 -3.26 6.85
CA LYS A 143 -16.71 -4.33 5.85
C LYS A 143 -15.65 -5.43 5.97
N ALA A 144 -14.46 -5.11 6.47
CA ALA A 144 -13.34 -6.03 6.58
C ALA A 144 -12.44 -5.69 7.79
N PRO A 145 -11.63 -6.64 8.31
CA PRO A 145 -10.65 -6.39 9.38
C PRO A 145 -9.45 -5.58 8.88
N LEU A 146 -9.72 -4.31 8.55
CA LEU A 146 -8.78 -3.31 8.06
C LEU A 146 -8.67 -2.18 9.06
N TYR A 147 -7.45 -1.71 9.25
CA TYR A 147 -7.14 -0.64 10.18
C TYR A 147 -6.24 0.39 9.50
N LEU A 148 -6.68 1.64 9.45
CA LEU A 148 -5.82 2.75 9.08
C LEU A 148 -5.11 3.21 10.35
N VAL A 149 -3.79 3.10 10.36
CA VAL A 149 -2.93 3.28 11.53
C VAL A 149 -2.00 4.44 11.28
N VAL A 150 -1.76 5.29 12.29
CA VAL A 150 -0.77 6.36 12.11
C VAL A 150 0.61 5.77 11.88
N ASN A 151 1.24 6.19 10.80
CA ASN A 151 2.57 5.78 10.41
C ASN A 151 3.61 6.75 11.00
N LYS A 152 3.99 6.49 12.24
CA LYS A 152 4.91 7.34 13.01
C LYS A 152 6.25 6.62 13.13
N GLY A 153 7.34 7.28 12.72
CA GLY A 153 8.69 6.75 12.90
C GLY A 153 9.74 7.77 12.50
N THR A 154 10.92 7.70 13.12
CA THR A 154 12.04 8.61 12.86
C THR A 154 12.98 8.06 11.78
N ARG A 155 13.00 6.73 11.60
CA ARG A 155 13.68 6.02 10.53
C ARG A 155 12.65 5.49 9.54
N LYS A 156 13.03 5.31 8.29
CA LYS A 156 12.16 4.89 7.21
C LYS A 156 12.53 3.49 6.74
N ILE A 157 11.50 2.73 6.37
CA ILE A 157 11.66 1.51 5.58
C ILE A 157 10.88 1.63 4.28
N ILE A 158 11.49 1.22 3.17
CA ILE A 158 10.88 1.27 1.85
C ILE A 158 10.09 -0.03 1.63
N ASP A 159 8.78 0.12 1.51
CA ASP A 159 7.87 -0.96 1.17
C ASP A 159 7.80 -1.11 -0.35
N LEU A 160 8.39 -2.19 -0.83
CA LEU A 160 8.33 -2.66 -2.21
C LEU A 160 7.67 -4.05 -2.25
N ASP A 161 6.77 -4.33 -1.32
CA ASP A 161 6.17 -5.64 -1.11
C ASP A 161 4.66 -5.58 -1.14
N THR A 162 4.07 -4.68 -0.35
CA THR A 162 2.62 -4.64 -0.16
C THR A 162 1.97 -3.31 -0.54
N MET A 163 2.79 -2.32 -0.92
CA MET A 163 2.35 -1.00 -1.37
C MET A 163 1.48 -0.30 -0.32
N CYS A 164 1.91 -0.32 0.94
CA CYS A 164 1.28 0.22 2.15
C CYS A 164 0.07 -0.56 2.70
N VAL A 165 -0.25 -1.72 2.14
CA VAL A 165 -1.31 -2.62 2.65
C VAL A 165 -0.64 -3.76 3.41
N VAL A 166 -0.31 -3.53 4.67
CA VAL A 166 0.55 -4.41 5.49
C VAL A 166 -0.26 -5.55 6.11
N PRO A 167 0.13 -6.82 5.92
CA PRO A 167 -0.46 -7.93 6.65
C PRO A 167 -0.26 -7.78 8.16
N TYR A 168 -1.35 -7.95 8.91
CA TYR A 168 -1.41 -7.76 10.35
C TYR A 168 -1.67 -9.09 11.06
N SER A 169 -0.81 -9.38 12.04
CA SER A 169 -0.98 -10.45 13.01
C SER A 169 -1.21 -9.85 14.41
N PRO A 170 -2.38 -10.11 15.03
CA PRO A 170 -2.67 -9.67 16.39
C PRO A 170 -1.96 -10.51 17.46
N SER A 171 -1.40 -11.68 17.11
CA SER A 171 -0.74 -12.57 18.08
C SER A 171 0.52 -11.95 18.68
N GLY A 172 1.15 -11.02 17.95
CA GLY A 172 2.45 -10.44 18.31
C GLY A 172 3.61 -11.45 18.30
N ARG A 173 3.36 -12.69 17.89
CA ARG A 173 4.38 -13.74 17.83
C ARG A 173 5.32 -13.48 16.65
N PRO A 174 6.65 -13.43 16.87
CA PRO A 174 7.62 -13.07 15.83
C PRO A 174 7.47 -13.88 14.53
N GLU A 175 7.14 -15.17 14.63
CA GLU A 175 6.95 -16.08 13.50
C GLU A 175 5.69 -15.79 12.65
N ASP A 176 4.71 -15.11 13.23
CA ASP A 176 3.45 -14.73 12.56
C ASP A 176 3.52 -13.30 11.99
N LEU A 177 4.53 -12.51 12.37
CA LEU A 177 4.63 -11.10 11.99
C LEU A 177 5.14 -10.93 10.57
N HIS A 178 4.43 -10.12 9.79
CA HIS A 178 4.98 -9.60 8.55
C HIS A 178 6.20 -8.70 8.85
N PRO A 179 7.28 -8.73 8.05
CA PRO A 179 8.45 -7.89 8.27
C PRO A 179 8.10 -6.40 8.43
N LEU A 180 7.22 -5.86 7.59
CA LEU A 180 6.75 -4.46 7.69
C LEU A 180 5.99 -4.17 9.00
N GLN A 181 5.21 -5.13 9.51
CA GLN A 181 4.53 -4.98 10.81
C GLN A 181 5.56 -4.92 11.95
N ALA A 182 6.52 -5.85 11.97
CA ALA A 182 7.56 -5.88 13.00
C ALA A 182 8.38 -4.59 13.02
N LEU A 183 8.73 -4.06 11.85
CA LEU A 183 9.47 -2.81 11.72
C LEU A 183 8.66 -1.59 12.18
N SER A 184 7.37 -1.55 11.85
CA SER A 184 6.47 -0.51 12.34
C SER A 184 6.38 -0.52 13.88
N GLN A 185 6.27 -1.71 14.48
CA GLN A 185 6.29 -1.88 15.94
C GLN A 185 7.63 -1.46 16.56
N ALA A 186 8.74 -1.64 15.83
CA ALA A 186 10.07 -1.17 16.22
C ALA A 186 10.31 0.34 15.98
N GLY A 187 9.28 1.09 15.56
CA GLY A 187 9.33 2.55 15.41
C GLY A 187 9.85 3.04 14.05
N PHE A 188 9.90 2.18 13.03
CA PHE A 188 10.13 2.63 11.66
C PHE A 188 8.84 3.14 11.03
N ALA A 189 8.94 4.23 10.28
CA ALA A 189 7.89 4.68 9.37
C ALA A 189 8.00 3.88 8.07
N ILE A 190 6.89 3.33 7.61
CA ILE A 190 6.80 2.67 6.30
C ILE A 190 6.70 3.76 5.23
N ALA A 191 7.45 3.66 4.16
CA ALA A 191 7.38 4.61 3.04
C ALA A 191 7.30 3.81 1.75
N THR A 192 6.60 4.34 0.75
CA THR A 192 6.64 3.76 -0.61
C THR A 192 7.45 4.63 -1.56
N ARG A 193 7.81 5.85 -1.13
CA ARG A 193 8.77 6.71 -1.82
C ARG A 193 10.17 6.60 -1.23
N GLY A 194 11.14 6.60 -2.12
CA GLY A 194 12.56 6.66 -1.78
C GLY A 194 13.35 5.66 -2.61
N GLU A 195 14.67 5.73 -2.48
CA GLU A 195 15.57 4.75 -3.08
C GLU A 195 15.95 3.70 -2.04
N PRO A 196 15.56 2.42 -2.25
CA PRO A 196 15.94 1.35 -1.33
C PRO A 196 17.45 1.16 -1.32
N ARG A 197 18.06 1.08 -0.12
CA ARG A 197 19.51 0.90 0.03
C ARG A 197 19.95 -0.55 0.01
N CYS A 198 19.12 -1.43 0.58
CA CYS A 198 19.41 -2.84 0.77
C CYS A 198 18.13 -3.62 1.02
N LEU A 199 18.21 -4.95 0.86
CA LEU A 199 17.17 -5.91 1.24
C LEU A 199 17.32 -6.26 2.72
N ILE A 200 16.23 -6.22 3.48
CA ILE A 200 16.23 -6.68 4.86
C ILE A 200 16.16 -8.21 4.88
N GLU A 201 17.21 -8.86 5.38
CA GLU A 201 17.20 -10.29 5.70
C GLU A 201 17.20 -10.48 7.23
N ASP A 202 18.17 -9.87 7.92
CA ASP A 202 18.34 -10.01 9.38
C ASP A 202 18.30 -8.68 10.16
N VAL A 203 18.90 -7.61 9.59
CA VAL A 203 19.10 -6.33 10.29
C VAL A 203 18.37 -5.19 9.58
N ALA A 204 17.57 -4.45 10.35
CA ALA A 204 16.85 -3.27 9.86
C ALA A 204 17.74 -2.02 9.88
N VAL A 205 17.79 -1.32 8.75
CA VAL A 205 18.52 -0.04 8.61
C VAL A 205 17.63 1.01 7.95
N ASP A 206 17.92 2.28 8.22
CA ASP A 206 17.19 3.40 7.62
C ASP A 206 17.38 3.43 6.10
N GLY A 207 16.26 3.42 5.38
CA GLY A 207 16.20 3.30 3.92
C GLY A 207 16.38 1.88 3.39
N GLY A 208 16.41 0.85 4.24
CA GLY A 208 16.30 -0.53 3.81
C GLY A 208 14.94 -0.82 3.16
N ALA A 209 14.80 -1.98 2.52
CA ALA A 209 13.58 -2.36 1.83
C ALA A 209 13.11 -3.77 2.15
N VAL A 210 11.79 -3.92 2.23
CA VAL A 210 11.11 -5.21 2.17
C VAL A 210 10.59 -5.37 0.74
N ALA A 211 10.99 -6.44 0.07
CA ALA A 211 10.61 -6.71 -1.31
C ALA A 211 10.50 -8.22 -1.55
N PRO A 212 9.59 -8.68 -2.43
CA PRO A 212 9.58 -10.06 -2.90
C PRO A 212 10.92 -10.42 -3.52
N ARG A 213 11.39 -11.65 -3.33
CA ARG A 213 12.71 -12.12 -3.82
C ARG A 213 12.94 -11.84 -5.31
N GLY A 214 11.89 -12.00 -6.13
CA GLY A 214 11.94 -11.70 -7.56
C GLY A 214 12.25 -10.23 -7.83
N LEU A 215 11.52 -9.33 -7.17
CA LEU A 215 11.72 -7.88 -7.30
C LEU A 215 13.07 -7.44 -6.73
N ALA A 216 13.46 -7.95 -5.55
CA ALA A 216 14.77 -7.65 -4.96
C ALA A 216 15.93 -8.01 -5.89
N LYS A 217 15.84 -9.16 -6.56
CA LYS A 217 16.82 -9.60 -7.57
C LYS A 217 16.83 -8.69 -8.80
N LEU A 218 15.66 -8.29 -9.30
CA LEU A 218 15.53 -7.37 -10.44
C LEU A 218 16.13 -5.99 -10.14
N LEU A 219 15.99 -5.53 -8.89
CA LEU A 219 16.54 -4.25 -8.42
C LEU A 219 18.00 -4.36 -7.95
N ALA A 220 18.61 -5.55 -8.01
CA ALA A 220 19.96 -5.82 -7.55
C ALA A 220 20.22 -5.38 -6.09
N LEU A 221 19.20 -5.48 -5.23
CA LEU A 221 19.32 -5.15 -3.81
C LEU A 221 20.21 -6.18 -3.11
N ARG A 222 21.22 -5.69 -2.38
CA ARG A 222 22.08 -6.51 -1.53
C ARG A 222 21.51 -6.58 -0.12
N PRO A 223 21.81 -7.62 0.68
CA PRO A 223 21.45 -7.65 2.09
C PRO A 223 21.99 -6.44 2.85
N CYS A 224 21.24 -5.95 3.83
CA CYS A 224 21.71 -4.88 4.72
C CYS A 224 22.91 -5.34 5.56
N SER A 225 23.91 -4.48 5.67
CA SER A 225 25.17 -4.68 6.43
C SER A 225 25.23 -3.83 7.68
#